data_AF-A0A0W7YDA5-F1
#
_entry.id   AF-A0A0W7YDA5-F1
#
_cell.length_a   1.000
_cell.length_b   1.000
_cell.length_c   1.000
_cell.angle_alpha   90.00
_cell.angle_beta   90.00
_cell.angle_gamma   90.00
#
_symmetry.space_group_name_H-M   'P 1'
#
loop_
_entity.id
_entity.type
_entity.pdbx_description
1 polymer ?
#
loop_
_entity_poly.entity_id
_entity_poly.type
_entity_poly.pdbx_seq_one_letter_code
_entity_poly.pdbx_strand_id
1 'polypeptide(L)'
;MTIKTIQILATSDIHGYIMPTTFRNNHNEAIGLAKLATIIEEKRLEMPTLLIDNGDFIQGSPMTFYHQKFQTQEPNPLIQVANELQYDAMVFGNHEFNYGQETLQSIRSQSNFPWLGANIVTEDGKPFTKPYILKEVDGVRLAILGVTTHFVTKWEEPLHIQGLHFEDAFSSASYWAKWIRANEQIDILILCYHGGFERNLETGELLEAEDGENQGYRMCAEIDEVDIIISGHQHREICTTVMGKSVVQPGTKGVCLGSIQLEIEMDDQHTIQTISHTPSLIYSAESTIPNAAVCQLISPTFEKTEAWLDETIGVIQGDLQIKDPFLARIQEHPYIEFINRIQMATSGTSISCTALFHDERGGLKQAVTMRDIVTNYIYANTLKVLRLSGQDILLALEQSASYFTVEAGQLKVAEPFLYPKAQPYNYDMWEGIEYIFDISKPIGERVTKLLYNDKAIQMDAEFDVVMSSYRATGAGNFDFLRNCPIVKEIQIDMTEIMADYILKHPFIKVTCNQNWQVQF
;
A
#
# COMPACT_ATOMS: atom_id res chain seq x y z
N MET A 1 11.23 -44.90 7.59
CA MET A 1 10.73 -43.50 7.59
C MET A 1 11.79 -42.60 6.98
N THR A 2 11.40 -41.82 5.97
CA THR A 2 12.27 -40.83 5.31
C THR A 2 11.62 -39.46 5.48
N ILE A 3 12.45 -38.44 5.73
CA ILE A 3 12.00 -37.05 5.84
C ILE A 3 12.43 -36.30 4.57
N LYS A 4 11.49 -35.59 3.95
CA LYS A 4 11.74 -34.67 2.83
C LYS A 4 11.37 -33.26 3.23
N THR A 5 12.01 -32.28 2.58
CA THR A 5 11.70 -30.86 2.78
C THR A 5 11.45 -30.18 1.45
N ILE A 6 10.35 -29.44 1.36
CA ILE A 6 10.07 -28.52 0.25
C ILE A 6 9.77 -27.14 0.82
N GLN A 7 9.89 -26.10 0.00
CA GLN A 7 9.64 -24.74 0.42
C GLN A 7 8.64 -24.04 -0.48
N ILE A 8 7.80 -23.22 0.12
CA ILE A 8 6.96 -22.24 -0.57
C ILE A 8 7.53 -20.87 -0.25
N LEU A 9 7.93 -20.14 -1.28
CA LEU A 9 8.38 -18.76 -1.21
C LEU A 9 7.30 -17.84 -1.76
N ALA A 10 7.08 -16.72 -1.10
CA ALA A 10 6.01 -15.79 -1.42
C ALA A 10 6.49 -14.33 -1.38
N THR A 11 6.26 -13.60 -2.47
CA THR A 11 6.28 -12.13 -2.48
C THR A 11 4.86 -11.59 -2.49
N SER A 12 4.71 -10.31 -2.13
CA SER A 12 3.45 -9.57 -2.21
C SER A 12 3.79 -8.08 -2.26
N ASP A 13 2.92 -7.28 -2.87
CA ASP A 13 2.94 -5.82 -2.80
C ASP A 13 4.32 -5.25 -3.22
N ILE A 14 4.92 -5.83 -4.27
CA ILE A 14 6.22 -5.39 -4.79
C ILE A 14 6.13 -3.96 -5.33
N HIS A 15 4.96 -3.55 -5.82
CA HIS A 15 4.66 -2.21 -6.30
C HIS A 15 5.67 -1.65 -7.29
N GLY A 16 6.25 -2.50 -8.14
CA GLY A 16 7.26 -2.07 -9.10
C GLY A 16 8.63 -1.72 -8.53
N TYR A 17 8.92 -2.02 -7.26
CA TYR A 17 10.24 -1.84 -6.66
C TYR A 17 11.13 -3.04 -7.02
N ILE A 18 11.78 -2.98 -8.19
CA ILE A 18 12.75 -4.01 -8.61
C ILE A 18 14.13 -3.71 -8.04
N MET A 19 14.65 -2.52 -8.32
CA MET A 19 15.97 -2.08 -7.87
C MET A 19 15.93 -1.65 -6.40
N PRO A 20 17.05 -1.75 -5.67
CA PRO A 20 17.14 -1.39 -4.25
C PRO A 20 17.19 0.14 -4.05
N THR A 21 16.14 0.83 -4.49
CA THR A 21 16.03 2.29 -4.45
C THR A 21 14.61 2.72 -4.13
N THR A 22 14.49 3.81 -3.38
CA THR A 22 13.24 4.55 -3.21
C THR A 22 13.10 5.69 -4.21
N PHE A 23 13.99 5.76 -5.21
CA PHE A 23 14.12 6.80 -6.23
C PHE A 23 14.50 8.19 -5.69
N ARG A 24 14.94 8.27 -4.43
CA ARG A 24 15.39 9.48 -3.72
C ARG A 24 16.91 9.70 -3.74
N ASN A 25 17.62 9.18 -4.74
CA ASN A 25 19.09 9.17 -4.88
C ASN A 25 19.87 8.16 -3.99
N ASN A 26 19.21 7.15 -3.42
CA ASN A 26 19.90 6.01 -2.79
C ASN A 26 19.62 4.73 -3.59
N HIS A 27 20.66 4.06 -4.06
CA HIS A 27 20.57 2.83 -4.86
C HIS A 27 21.04 1.58 -4.10
N ASN A 28 21.09 1.61 -2.77
CA ASN A 28 21.35 0.42 -1.96
C ASN A 28 20.47 0.34 -0.70
N GLU A 29 19.17 0.52 -0.86
CA GLU A 29 18.18 0.33 0.21
C GLU A 29 17.99 -1.17 0.50
N ALA A 30 17.55 -1.53 1.71
CA ALA A 30 17.19 -2.90 2.09
C ALA A 30 15.79 -3.31 1.58
N ILE A 31 15.58 -3.12 0.28
CA ILE A 31 14.32 -3.42 -0.43
C ILE A 31 14.63 -3.91 -1.85
N GLY A 32 13.57 -4.30 -2.58
CA GLY A 32 13.60 -4.50 -4.02
C GLY A 32 13.69 -5.96 -4.44
N LEU A 33 12.92 -6.30 -5.48
CA LEU A 33 12.86 -7.65 -6.04
C LEU A 33 14.22 -8.17 -6.50
N ALA A 34 15.16 -7.31 -6.91
CA ALA A 34 16.52 -7.72 -7.28
C ALA A 34 17.31 -8.29 -6.09
N LYS A 35 17.09 -7.80 -4.86
CA LYS A 35 17.69 -8.39 -3.66
C LYS A 35 17.00 -9.69 -3.26
N LEU A 36 15.68 -9.71 -3.33
CA LEU A 36 14.92 -10.95 -3.09
C LEU A 36 15.25 -12.03 -4.12
N ALA A 37 15.55 -11.68 -5.37
CA ALA A 37 15.97 -12.60 -6.42
C ALA A 37 17.22 -13.40 -6.01
N THR A 38 18.21 -12.76 -5.38
CA THR A 38 19.39 -13.43 -4.84
C THR A 38 19.00 -14.45 -3.76
N ILE A 39 18.13 -14.04 -2.82
CA ILE A 39 17.64 -14.91 -1.75
C ILE A 39 16.85 -16.09 -2.33
N ILE A 40 16.00 -15.86 -3.34
CA ILE A 40 15.21 -16.89 -4.03
C ILE A 40 16.13 -17.90 -4.71
N GLU A 41 17.18 -17.43 -5.41
CA GLU A 41 18.16 -18.30 -6.07
C GLU A 41 18.91 -19.16 -5.05
N GLU A 42 19.39 -18.56 -3.95
CA GLU A 42 20.03 -19.29 -2.85
C GLU A 42 19.11 -20.37 -2.28
N LYS A 43 17.84 -20.04 -2.03
CA LYS A 43 16.86 -20.98 -1.47
C LYS A 43 16.52 -22.13 -2.41
N ARG A 44 16.44 -21.87 -3.71
CA ARG A 44 16.24 -22.91 -4.74
C ARG A 44 17.39 -23.92 -4.81
N LEU A 45 18.61 -23.54 -4.40
CA LEU A 45 19.74 -24.45 -4.31
C LEU A 45 19.68 -25.33 -3.05
N GLU A 46 19.01 -24.88 -1.99
CA GLU A 46 18.89 -25.61 -0.73
C GLU A 46 17.85 -26.74 -0.81
N MET A 47 16.68 -26.49 -1.42
CA MET A 47 15.60 -27.47 -1.51
C MET A 47 14.59 -27.17 -2.65
N PRO A 48 13.80 -28.17 -3.09
CA PRO A 48 12.73 -27.95 -4.04
C PRO A 48 11.78 -26.84 -3.58
N THR A 49 11.53 -25.88 -4.46
CA THR A 49 10.90 -24.61 -4.11
C THR A 49 9.78 -24.28 -5.08
N LEU A 50 8.65 -23.83 -4.54
CA LEU A 50 7.55 -23.17 -5.24
C LEU A 50 7.65 -21.66 -4.99
N LEU A 51 7.51 -20.83 -6.02
CA LEU A 51 7.56 -19.37 -5.89
C LEU A 51 6.22 -18.75 -6.33
N ILE A 52 5.58 -18.00 -5.45
CA ILE A 52 4.29 -17.36 -5.69
C ILE A 52 4.41 -15.86 -5.44
N ASP A 53 3.73 -15.05 -6.24
CA ASP A 53 3.49 -13.64 -5.91
C ASP A 53 2.01 -13.43 -5.60
N ASN A 54 1.72 -12.65 -4.56
CA ASN A 54 0.38 -12.46 -4.06
C ASN A 54 -0.23 -11.11 -4.46
N GLY A 55 0.18 -10.50 -5.58
CA GLY A 55 -0.49 -9.34 -6.17
C GLY A 55 0.08 -7.98 -5.74
N ASP A 56 -0.46 -6.91 -6.32
CA ASP A 56 0.06 -5.54 -6.26
C ASP A 56 1.51 -5.44 -6.72
N PHE A 57 1.73 -5.95 -7.93
CA PHE A 57 3.05 -6.16 -8.51
C PHE A 57 3.41 -5.05 -9.51
N ILE A 58 2.44 -4.60 -10.32
CA ILE A 58 2.69 -3.83 -11.55
C ILE A 58 2.48 -2.31 -11.46
N GLN A 59 2.05 -1.78 -10.32
CA GLN A 59 1.81 -0.34 -10.11
C GLN A 59 2.41 0.11 -8.76
N GLY A 60 2.86 1.37 -8.68
CA GLY A 60 3.24 2.06 -7.43
C GLY A 60 4.56 2.82 -7.53
N SER A 61 5.63 2.19 -8.04
CA SER A 61 6.92 2.86 -8.15
C SER A 61 6.98 3.88 -9.30
N PRO A 62 7.84 4.91 -9.22
CA PRO A 62 8.10 5.82 -10.34
C PRO A 62 8.48 5.12 -11.65
N MET A 63 9.10 3.94 -11.58
CA MET A 63 9.42 3.14 -12.77
C MET A 63 8.15 2.59 -13.44
N THR A 64 7.18 2.10 -12.66
CA THR A 64 5.89 1.63 -13.22
C THR A 64 5.11 2.79 -13.83
N PHE A 65 5.10 3.94 -13.16
CA PHE A 65 4.48 5.15 -13.68
C PHE A 65 5.13 5.59 -15.01
N TYR A 66 6.46 5.64 -15.05
CA TYR A 66 7.20 5.99 -16.26
C TYR A 66 6.91 5.02 -17.41
N HIS A 67 6.94 3.71 -17.15
CA HIS A 67 6.62 2.69 -18.14
C HIS A 67 5.19 2.84 -18.67
N GLN A 68 4.21 2.97 -17.78
CA GLN A 68 2.80 3.09 -18.16
C GLN A 68 2.49 4.39 -18.92
N LYS A 69 3.15 5.50 -18.60
CA LYS A 69 2.90 6.79 -19.28
C LYS A 69 3.65 6.91 -20.60
N PHE A 70 4.86 6.36 -20.70
CA PHE A 70 5.78 6.68 -21.79
C PHE A 70 6.31 5.46 -22.57
N GLN A 71 6.16 4.23 -22.07
CA GLN A 71 6.80 3.04 -22.63
C GLN A 71 5.89 1.80 -22.71
N THR A 72 4.58 1.96 -22.83
CA THR A 72 3.63 0.82 -22.93
C THR A 72 3.87 -0.09 -24.15
N GLN A 73 4.65 0.37 -25.14
CA GLN A 73 5.08 -0.43 -26.29
C GLN A 73 6.26 -1.36 -25.98
N GLU A 74 6.99 -1.11 -24.90
CA GLU A 74 8.07 -1.96 -24.42
C GLU A 74 7.49 -3.05 -23.48
N PRO A 75 8.13 -4.23 -23.39
CA PRO A 75 7.74 -5.25 -22.43
C PRO A 75 7.62 -4.70 -21.01
N ASN A 76 6.65 -5.20 -20.24
CA ASN A 76 6.48 -4.76 -18.85
C ASN A 76 7.68 -5.25 -18.01
N PRO A 77 8.44 -4.35 -17.37
CA PRO A 77 9.69 -4.71 -16.71
C PRO A 77 9.50 -5.68 -15.53
N LEU A 78 8.36 -5.58 -14.85
CA LEU A 78 8.03 -6.44 -13.72
C LEU A 78 7.73 -7.86 -14.22
N ILE A 79 6.95 -8.00 -15.30
CA ILE A 79 6.67 -9.30 -15.91
C ILE A 79 7.93 -9.94 -16.47
N GLN A 80 8.85 -9.17 -17.04
CA GLN A 80 10.15 -9.68 -17.48
C GLN A 80 10.93 -10.30 -16.31
N VAL A 81 11.01 -9.62 -15.17
CA VAL A 81 11.70 -10.15 -13.98
C VAL A 81 10.95 -11.34 -13.38
N ALA A 82 9.62 -11.31 -13.33
CA ALA A 82 8.84 -12.44 -12.84
C ALA A 82 9.02 -13.70 -13.72
N ASN A 83 9.14 -13.52 -15.04
CA ASN A 83 9.45 -14.62 -15.95
C ASN A 83 10.86 -15.15 -15.74
N GLU A 84 11.86 -14.28 -15.57
CA GLU A 84 13.25 -14.65 -15.28
C GLU A 84 13.35 -15.42 -13.97
N LEU A 85 12.62 -14.98 -12.95
CA LEU A 85 12.54 -15.66 -11.65
C LEU A 85 11.63 -16.88 -11.67
N GLN A 86 11.00 -17.23 -12.79
CA GLN A 86 10.19 -18.45 -12.93
C GLN A 86 9.13 -18.58 -11.81
N TYR A 87 8.34 -17.53 -11.59
CA TYR A 87 7.18 -17.63 -10.70
C TYR A 87 6.25 -18.77 -11.16
N ASP A 88 5.69 -19.51 -10.21
CA ASP A 88 4.77 -20.62 -10.48
C ASP A 88 3.32 -20.15 -10.65
N ALA A 89 2.94 -19.07 -9.96
CA ALA A 89 1.65 -18.40 -10.06
C ALA A 89 1.73 -16.97 -9.51
N MET A 90 0.78 -16.13 -9.93
CA MET A 90 0.58 -14.79 -9.37
C MET A 90 -0.91 -14.56 -9.10
N VAL A 91 -1.26 -13.94 -7.98
CA VAL A 91 -2.65 -13.53 -7.69
C VAL A 91 -2.86 -12.09 -8.14
N PHE A 92 -4.07 -11.75 -8.60
CA PHE A 92 -4.41 -10.36 -8.82
C PHE A 92 -4.54 -9.62 -7.49
N GLY A 93 -3.83 -8.52 -7.33
CA GLY A 93 -4.14 -7.49 -6.36
C GLY A 93 -5.06 -6.42 -6.93
N ASN A 94 -5.42 -5.44 -6.10
CA ASN A 94 -6.30 -4.36 -6.57
C ASN A 94 -5.58 -3.42 -7.53
N HIS A 95 -4.27 -3.25 -7.40
CA HIS A 95 -3.50 -2.33 -8.23
C HIS A 95 -3.21 -2.87 -9.65
N GLU A 96 -3.43 -4.16 -9.91
CA GLU A 96 -3.38 -4.71 -11.27
C GLU A 96 -4.42 -4.10 -12.23
N PHE A 97 -5.49 -3.50 -11.70
CA PHE A 97 -6.59 -2.92 -12.48
C PHE A 97 -6.43 -1.42 -12.76
N ASN A 98 -5.51 -0.72 -12.09
CA ASN A 98 -5.40 0.75 -12.12
C ASN A 98 -5.15 1.34 -13.51
N TYR A 99 -4.50 0.57 -14.37
CA TYR A 99 -4.13 1.02 -15.72
C TYR A 99 -5.09 0.52 -16.81
N GLY A 100 -6.20 -0.10 -16.41
CA GLY A 100 -7.26 -0.54 -17.30
C GLY A 100 -7.00 -1.87 -18.03
N GLN A 101 -8.01 -2.29 -18.79
CA GLN A 101 -8.05 -3.64 -19.38
C GLN A 101 -6.97 -3.90 -20.42
N GLU A 102 -6.51 -2.88 -21.15
CA GLU A 102 -5.45 -3.05 -22.14
C GLU A 102 -4.13 -3.44 -21.47
N THR A 103 -3.76 -2.73 -20.39
CA THR A 103 -2.58 -3.09 -19.58
C THR A 103 -2.76 -4.47 -18.94
N LEU A 104 -3.94 -4.75 -18.37
CA LEU A 104 -4.25 -6.05 -17.76
C LEU A 104 -4.11 -7.22 -18.75
N GLN A 105 -4.59 -7.05 -19.99
CA GLN A 105 -4.42 -8.04 -21.05
C GLN A 105 -2.95 -8.17 -21.47
N SER A 106 -2.24 -7.05 -21.58
CA SER A 106 -0.83 -7.01 -21.93
C SER A 106 0.03 -7.78 -20.93
N ILE A 107 -0.08 -7.51 -19.63
CA ILE A 107 0.72 -8.19 -18.60
C ILE A 107 0.44 -9.70 -18.58
N ARG A 108 -0.83 -10.11 -18.72
CA ARG A 108 -1.20 -11.53 -18.79
C ARG A 108 -0.62 -12.22 -20.02
N SER A 109 -0.63 -11.55 -21.18
CA SER A 109 -0.08 -12.13 -22.41
C SER A 109 1.44 -12.29 -22.38
N GLN A 110 2.12 -11.44 -21.60
CA GLN A 110 3.57 -11.49 -21.42
C GLN A 110 4.01 -12.46 -20.32
N SER A 111 3.09 -12.98 -19.50
CA SER A 111 3.41 -13.83 -18.34
C SER A 111 3.60 -15.29 -18.75
N ASN A 112 4.69 -15.92 -18.28
CA ASN A 112 4.94 -17.37 -18.42
C ASN A 112 4.26 -18.20 -17.31
N PHE A 113 3.56 -17.52 -16.40
CA PHE A 113 2.85 -18.09 -15.28
C PHE A 113 1.36 -17.73 -15.35
N PRO A 114 0.48 -18.54 -14.73
CA PRO A 114 -0.93 -18.23 -14.63
C PRO A 114 -1.18 -17.13 -13.59
N TRP A 115 -2.10 -16.24 -13.93
CA TRP A 115 -2.74 -15.34 -12.97
C TRP A 115 -3.95 -16.02 -12.34
N LEU A 116 -4.10 -15.94 -11.01
CA LEU A 116 -5.17 -16.56 -10.24
C LEU A 116 -6.15 -15.54 -9.69
N GLY A 117 -7.43 -15.90 -9.65
CA GLY A 117 -8.52 -15.01 -9.25
C GLY A 117 -9.85 -15.74 -9.21
N ALA A 118 -10.07 -16.49 -8.14
CA ALA A 118 -11.21 -17.38 -7.95
C ALA A 118 -12.56 -16.66 -7.76
N ASN A 119 -12.50 -15.41 -7.32
CA ASN A 119 -13.66 -14.55 -7.11
C ASN A 119 -13.82 -13.48 -8.19
N ILE A 120 -13.04 -13.55 -9.28
CA ILE A 120 -13.14 -12.61 -10.39
C ILE A 120 -13.85 -13.32 -11.54
N VAL A 121 -15.05 -12.85 -11.86
CA VAL A 121 -15.93 -13.45 -12.87
C VAL A 121 -16.30 -12.45 -13.95
N THR A 122 -16.60 -12.95 -15.14
CA THR A 122 -17.17 -12.16 -16.24
C THR A 122 -18.69 -11.98 -16.07
N GLU A 123 -19.30 -11.09 -16.85
CA GLU A 123 -20.77 -10.83 -16.82
C GLU A 123 -21.64 -12.10 -16.94
N ASP A 124 -21.15 -13.14 -17.63
CA ASP A 124 -21.86 -14.42 -17.78
C ASP A 124 -21.63 -15.39 -16.61
N GLY A 125 -20.98 -14.94 -15.53
CA GLY A 125 -20.71 -15.70 -14.31
C GLY A 125 -19.58 -16.72 -14.43
N LYS A 126 -18.80 -16.69 -15.51
CA LYS A 126 -17.63 -17.58 -15.66
C LYS A 126 -16.39 -16.99 -15.00
N PRO A 127 -15.47 -17.82 -14.50
CA PRO A 127 -14.18 -17.32 -14.02
C PRO A 127 -13.44 -16.53 -15.11
N PHE A 128 -13.01 -15.31 -14.80
CA PHE A 128 -12.19 -14.48 -15.68
C PHE A 128 -10.78 -15.06 -15.90
N THR A 129 -10.28 -15.75 -14.87
CA THR A 129 -9.03 -16.49 -14.90
C THR A 129 -9.17 -17.83 -14.18
N LYS A 130 -8.08 -18.61 -14.12
CA LYS A 130 -8.06 -19.85 -13.33
C LYS A 130 -8.26 -19.53 -11.84
N PRO A 131 -9.20 -20.19 -11.15
CA PRO A 131 -9.37 -20.04 -9.70
C PRO A 131 -8.16 -20.57 -8.93
N TYR A 132 -7.64 -21.73 -9.34
CA TYR A 132 -6.49 -22.40 -8.73
C TYR A 132 -5.63 -23.12 -9.78
N ILE A 133 -4.44 -23.55 -9.37
CA ILE A 133 -3.62 -24.53 -10.09
C ILE A 133 -3.15 -25.65 -9.17
N LEU A 134 -2.76 -26.77 -9.77
CA LEU A 134 -2.09 -27.88 -9.10
C LEU A 134 -0.62 -27.93 -9.49
N LYS A 135 0.23 -28.19 -8.50
CA LYS A 135 1.68 -28.35 -8.67
C LYS A 135 2.13 -29.58 -7.91
N GLU A 136 3.03 -30.35 -8.50
CA GLU A 136 3.70 -31.44 -7.80
C GLU A 136 5.16 -31.07 -7.60
N VAL A 137 5.62 -31.09 -6.35
CA VAL A 137 6.99 -30.78 -5.97
C VAL A 137 7.53 -31.93 -5.13
N ASP A 138 8.50 -32.65 -5.69
CA ASP A 138 9.14 -33.82 -5.06
C ASP A 138 8.15 -34.91 -4.56
N GLY A 139 7.06 -35.09 -5.31
CA GLY A 139 5.99 -36.06 -5.03
C GLY A 139 4.89 -35.56 -4.09
N VAL A 140 4.95 -34.31 -3.64
CA VAL A 140 3.90 -33.65 -2.85
C VAL A 140 3.02 -32.82 -3.78
N ARG A 141 1.70 -33.01 -3.71
CA ARG A 141 0.72 -32.32 -4.55
C ARG A 141 0.14 -31.12 -3.80
N LEU A 142 0.38 -29.94 -4.34
CA LEU A 142 -0.06 -28.67 -3.80
C LEU A 142 -1.12 -28.05 -4.69
N ALA A 143 -2.21 -27.57 -4.10
CA ALA A 143 -3.14 -26.66 -4.76
C ALA A 143 -2.83 -25.21 -4.33
N ILE A 144 -2.82 -24.30 -5.31
CA ILE A 144 -2.66 -22.87 -5.08
C ILE A 144 -3.95 -22.19 -5.52
N LEU A 145 -4.73 -21.70 -4.57
CA LEU A 145 -5.99 -21.00 -4.77
C LEU A 145 -5.76 -19.49 -4.62
N GLY A 146 -6.09 -18.69 -5.63
CA GLY A 146 -5.90 -17.24 -5.60
C GLY A 146 -7.23 -16.49 -5.44
N VAL A 147 -7.29 -15.50 -4.56
CA VAL A 147 -8.51 -14.70 -4.30
C VAL A 147 -8.11 -13.25 -4.02
N THR A 148 -8.90 -12.29 -4.47
CA THR A 148 -8.61 -10.85 -4.34
C THR A 148 -9.67 -10.19 -3.46
N THR A 149 -9.34 -9.14 -2.71
CA THR A 149 -10.38 -8.33 -2.05
C THR A 149 -11.43 -7.88 -3.07
N HIS A 150 -12.71 -8.01 -2.72
CA HIS A 150 -13.82 -7.65 -3.60
C HIS A 150 -14.10 -6.14 -3.63
N PHE A 151 -13.39 -5.39 -2.78
CA PHE A 151 -13.46 -3.93 -2.70
C PHE A 151 -12.86 -3.22 -3.91
N VAL A 152 -12.18 -3.92 -4.83
CA VAL A 152 -11.78 -3.38 -6.14
C VAL A 152 -12.94 -2.62 -6.81
N THR A 153 -14.17 -3.15 -6.72
CA THR A 153 -15.38 -2.54 -7.27
C THR A 153 -15.75 -1.17 -6.67
N LYS A 154 -15.27 -0.86 -5.47
CA LYS A 154 -15.49 0.41 -4.78
C LYS A 154 -14.43 1.45 -5.13
N TRP A 155 -13.22 1.01 -5.47
CA TRP A 155 -12.05 1.88 -5.62
C TRP A 155 -11.72 2.19 -7.07
N GLU A 156 -11.85 1.19 -7.94
CA GLU A 156 -11.34 1.26 -9.29
C GLU A 156 -12.28 2.03 -10.21
N GLU A 157 -11.72 2.68 -11.24
CA GLU A 157 -12.50 3.37 -12.25
C GLU A 157 -13.42 2.36 -12.98
N PRO A 158 -14.74 2.61 -13.08
CA PRO A 158 -15.68 1.64 -13.65
C PRO A 158 -15.33 1.15 -15.06
N LEU A 159 -14.65 1.99 -15.86
CA LEU A 159 -14.19 1.61 -17.20
C LEU A 159 -13.02 0.61 -17.16
N HIS A 160 -12.15 0.65 -16.15
CA HIS A 160 -11.01 -0.24 -16.02
C HIS A 160 -11.44 -1.68 -15.70
N ILE A 161 -12.54 -1.85 -14.97
CA ILE A 161 -13.10 -3.15 -14.58
C ILE A 161 -14.40 -3.50 -15.31
N GLN A 162 -14.70 -2.81 -16.41
CA GLN A 162 -15.93 -3.05 -17.17
C GLN A 162 -16.06 -4.53 -17.58
N GLY A 163 -17.20 -5.13 -17.25
CA GLY A 163 -17.49 -6.54 -17.56
C GLY A 163 -16.86 -7.55 -16.61
N LEU A 164 -16.16 -7.08 -15.57
CA LEU A 164 -15.65 -7.89 -14.46
C LEU A 164 -16.54 -7.67 -13.23
N HIS A 165 -16.77 -8.75 -12.50
CA HIS A 165 -17.40 -8.75 -11.20
C HIS A 165 -16.49 -9.43 -10.19
N PHE A 166 -16.48 -8.88 -8.97
CA PHE A 166 -15.69 -9.39 -7.87
C PHE A 166 -16.66 -9.93 -6.83
N GLU A 167 -16.75 -11.26 -6.75
CA GLU A 167 -17.53 -11.96 -5.73
C GLU A 167 -16.88 -11.82 -4.36
N ASP A 168 -17.67 -11.99 -3.30
CA ASP A 168 -17.20 -11.98 -1.92
C ASP A 168 -16.03 -12.97 -1.73
N ALA A 169 -14.87 -12.45 -1.31
CA ALA A 169 -13.62 -13.20 -1.29
C ALA A 169 -13.72 -14.42 -0.36
N PHE A 170 -14.30 -14.27 0.83
CA PHE A 170 -14.53 -15.36 1.77
C PHE A 170 -15.41 -16.46 1.18
N SER A 171 -16.55 -16.08 0.58
CA SER A 171 -17.51 -17.03 0.00
C SER A 171 -16.88 -17.83 -1.14
N SER A 172 -16.17 -17.15 -2.06
CA SER A 172 -15.48 -17.82 -3.17
C SER A 172 -14.32 -18.69 -2.66
N ALA A 173 -13.53 -18.22 -1.68
CA ALA A 173 -12.46 -19.01 -1.07
C ALA A 173 -13.01 -20.29 -0.43
N SER A 174 -14.08 -20.18 0.37
CA SER A 174 -14.71 -21.34 1.03
C SER A 174 -15.27 -22.33 0.02
N TYR A 175 -15.94 -21.83 -1.02
CA TYR A 175 -16.47 -22.67 -2.10
C TYR A 175 -15.36 -23.44 -2.82
N TRP A 176 -14.33 -22.75 -3.30
CA TRP A 176 -13.25 -23.37 -4.05
C TRP A 176 -12.38 -24.28 -3.20
N ALA A 177 -12.12 -23.95 -1.93
CA ALA A 177 -11.37 -24.83 -1.03
C ALA A 177 -12.08 -26.17 -0.81
N LYS A 178 -13.39 -26.14 -0.56
CA LYS A 178 -14.24 -27.34 -0.48
C LYS A 178 -14.25 -28.12 -1.78
N TRP A 179 -14.42 -27.42 -2.90
CA TRP A 179 -14.44 -28.05 -4.21
C TRP A 179 -13.11 -28.75 -4.52
N ILE A 180 -11.97 -28.10 -4.25
CA ILE A 180 -10.63 -28.66 -4.48
C ILE A 180 -10.45 -29.92 -3.63
N ARG A 181 -10.73 -29.87 -2.32
CA ARG A 181 -10.61 -31.05 -1.45
C ARG A 181 -11.52 -32.22 -1.85
N ALA A 182 -12.69 -31.93 -2.44
CA ALA A 182 -13.63 -32.95 -2.86
C ALA A 182 -13.31 -33.59 -4.23
N ASN A 183 -12.64 -32.85 -5.12
CA ASN A 183 -12.46 -33.26 -6.53
C ASN A 183 -11.01 -33.52 -6.91
N GLU A 184 -10.05 -32.92 -6.20
CA GLU A 184 -8.63 -33.06 -6.49
C GLU A 184 -7.95 -33.91 -5.43
N GLN A 185 -6.97 -34.68 -5.86
CA GLN A 185 -6.12 -35.41 -4.93
C GLN A 185 -4.91 -34.53 -4.61
N ILE A 186 -4.98 -33.84 -3.48
CA ILE A 186 -3.95 -32.91 -3.02
C ILE A 186 -3.53 -33.25 -1.59
N ASP A 187 -2.29 -32.89 -1.26
CA ASP A 187 -1.75 -33.07 0.07
C ASP A 187 -1.82 -31.75 0.85
N ILE A 188 -1.52 -30.62 0.19
CA ILE A 188 -1.58 -29.26 0.78
C ILE A 188 -2.43 -28.31 -0.06
N LEU A 189 -3.26 -27.50 0.59
CA LEU A 189 -4.00 -26.38 -0.01
C LEU A 189 -3.46 -25.05 0.52
N ILE A 190 -2.92 -24.27 -0.41
CA ILE A 190 -2.41 -22.91 -0.20
C ILE A 190 -3.48 -21.93 -0.68
N LEU A 191 -3.94 -21.06 0.21
CA LEU A 191 -4.77 -19.90 -0.11
C LEU A 191 -3.89 -18.66 -0.23
N CYS A 192 -3.78 -18.12 -1.43
CA CYS A 192 -3.16 -16.83 -1.71
C CYS A 192 -4.28 -15.78 -1.81
N TYR A 193 -4.43 -14.98 -0.76
CA TYR A 193 -5.45 -13.95 -0.65
C TYR A 193 -4.79 -12.58 -0.76
N HIS A 194 -5.03 -11.87 -1.85
CA HIS A 194 -4.67 -10.46 -1.93
C HIS A 194 -5.71 -9.62 -1.16
N GLY A 195 -5.50 -9.60 0.15
CA GLY A 195 -6.27 -8.90 1.16
C GLY A 195 -5.65 -9.19 2.53
N GLY A 196 -6.14 -8.50 3.54
CA GLY A 196 -5.56 -8.49 4.88
C GLY A 196 -6.42 -9.13 5.97
N PHE A 197 -6.16 -8.74 7.20
CA PHE A 197 -6.85 -9.24 8.39
C PHE A 197 -7.59 -8.10 9.09
N GLU A 198 -8.90 -8.25 9.17
CA GLU A 198 -9.85 -7.38 9.86
C GLU A 198 -9.75 -7.47 11.39
N ARG A 199 -9.16 -8.55 11.90
CA ARG A 199 -8.98 -8.84 13.32
C ARG A 199 -7.54 -9.20 13.66
N ASN A 200 -7.16 -8.98 14.90
CA ASN A 200 -5.91 -9.44 15.46
C ASN A 200 -5.89 -10.98 15.46
N LEU A 201 -4.86 -11.58 14.84
CA LEU A 201 -4.77 -13.04 14.69
C LEU A 201 -4.60 -13.79 16.02
N GLU A 202 -4.09 -13.14 17.06
CA GLU A 202 -3.93 -13.74 18.40
C GLU A 202 -5.18 -13.54 19.26
N THR A 203 -5.72 -12.32 19.33
CA THR A 203 -6.80 -11.98 20.27
C THR A 203 -8.20 -12.08 19.67
N GLY A 204 -8.34 -12.04 18.35
CA GLY A 204 -9.63 -11.94 17.64
C GLY A 204 -10.32 -10.58 17.74
N GLU A 205 -9.67 -9.60 18.38
CA GLU A 205 -10.18 -8.23 18.47
C GLU A 205 -10.17 -7.55 17.11
N LEU A 206 -11.18 -6.72 16.89
CA LEU A 206 -11.36 -5.99 15.64
C LEU A 206 -10.28 -4.90 15.49
N LEU A 207 -9.58 -4.89 14.35
CA LEU A 207 -8.52 -3.91 14.04
C LEU A 207 -9.07 -2.70 13.26
N GLU A 208 -10.05 -2.94 12.40
CA GLU A 208 -10.65 -1.96 11.49
C GLU A 208 -12.17 -2.18 11.37
N ALA A 209 -12.90 -1.30 10.67
CA ALA A 209 -14.33 -1.50 10.50
C ALA A 209 -14.61 -2.84 9.79
N GLU A 210 -15.60 -3.61 10.26
CA GLU A 210 -15.97 -4.91 9.67
C GLU A 210 -16.87 -4.70 8.44
N ASP A 211 -16.31 -4.09 7.39
CA ASP A 211 -17.02 -3.70 6.17
C ASP A 211 -16.89 -4.72 5.02
N GLY A 212 -16.04 -5.72 5.20
CA GLY A 212 -15.80 -6.82 4.27
C GLY A 212 -14.56 -6.66 3.38
N GLU A 213 -13.80 -5.55 3.47
CA GLU A 213 -12.58 -5.35 2.66
C GLU A 213 -11.59 -6.49 2.89
N ASN A 214 -11.32 -6.72 4.17
CA ASN A 214 -10.39 -7.71 4.67
C ASN A 214 -11.19 -8.81 5.37
N GLN A 215 -10.88 -10.06 5.02
CA GLN A 215 -11.61 -11.24 5.50
C GLN A 215 -10.65 -12.36 5.91
N GLY A 216 -9.36 -12.06 6.05
CA GLY A 216 -8.31 -13.04 6.30
C GLY A 216 -8.46 -13.74 7.65
N TYR A 217 -8.91 -13.05 8.71
CA TYR A 217 -9.10 -13.70 10.01
C TYR A 217 -10.25 -14.70 9.92
N ARG A 218 -11.36 -14.29 9.33
CA ARG A 218 -12.50 -15.17 9.08
C ARG A 218 -12.12 -16.37 8.21
N MET A 219 -11.30 -16.19 7.17
CA MET A 219 -10.78 -17.30 6.36
C MET A 219 -9.95 -18.28 7.20
N CYS A 220 -9.09 -17.79 8.10
CA CYS A 220 -8.37 -18.66 9.05
C CYS A 220 -9.34 -19.46 9.94
N ALA A 221 -10.42 -18.83 10.40
CA ALA A 221 -11.32 -19.40 11.40
C ALA A 221 -12.38 -20.36 10.85
N GLU A 222 -12.87 -20.11 9.63
CA GLU A 222 -14.07 -20.79 9.10
C GLU A 222 -13.80 -21.66 7.85
N ILE A 223 -12.59 -21.64 7.29
CA ILE A 223 -12.22 -22.47 6.13
C ILE A 223 -11.24 -23.56 6.58
N ASP A 224 -11.77 -24.66 7.09
CA ASP A 224 -10.98 -25.80 7.58
C ASP A 224 -10.10 -26.43 6.49
N GLU A 225 -10.54 -26.39 5.23
CA GLU A 225 -9.88 -27.06 4.11
C GLU A 225 -8.49 -26.50 3.74
N VAL A 226 -8.18 -25.26 4.14
CA VAL A 226 -6.93 -24.55 3.81
C VAL A 226 -5.86 -24.83 4.87
N ASP A 227 -4.64 -25.16 4.45
CA ASP A 227 -3.52 -25.39 5.39
C ASP A 227 -2.64 -24.15 5.57
N ILE A 228 -2.50 -23.37 4.51
CA ILE A 228 -1.55 -22.25 4.42
C ILE A 228 -2.28 -21.02 3.86
N ILE A 229 -2.03 -19.86 4.46
CA ILE A 229 -2.53 -18.57 3.99
C ILE A 229 -1.35 -17.63 3.71
N ILE A 230 -1.25 -17.20 2.47
CA ILE A 230 -0.37 -16.11 2.02
C ILE A 230 -1.27 -14.91 1.80
N SER A 231 -1.05 -13.84 2.56
CA SER A 231 -1.83 -12.60 2.50
C SER A 231 -0.99 -11.43 1.96
N GLY A 232 -1.64 -10.30 1.66
CA GLY A 232 -1.04 -9.09 1.09
C GLY A 232 -1.83 -7.84 1.45
N HIS A 233 -1.84 -6.83 0.58
CA HIS A 233 -2.72 -5.65 0.59
C HIS A 233 -2.50 -4.64 1.72
N GLN A 234 -2.42 -5.09 2.98
CA GLN A 234 -2.22 -4.22 4.14
C GLN A 234 -0.75 -3.83 4.37
N HIS A 235 0.17 -4.34 3.55
CA HIS A 235 1.63 -4.10 3.64
C HIS A 235 2.25 -4.47 4.99
N ARG A 236 1.62 -5.36 5.78
CA ARG A 236 2.11 -5.77 7.10
C ARG A 236 3.14 -6.88 6.96
N GLU A 237 4.02 -6.97 7.95
CA GLU A 237 4.94 -8.08 8.12
C GLU A 237 4.37 -9.06 9.13
N ILE A 238 3.72 -10.12 8.65
CA ILE A 238 3.06 -11.12 9.49
C ILE A 238 3.72 -12.47 9.24
N CYS A 239 4.02 -13.17 10.34
CA CYS A 239 4.44 -14.56 10.31
C CYS A 239 3.96 -15.22 11.60
N THR A 240 2.98 -16.11 11.49
CA THR A 240 2.41 -16.79 12.66
C THR A 240 1.78 -18.13 12.26
N THR A 241 1.46 -18.93 13.27
CA THR A 241 0.59 -20.10 13.12
C THR A 241 -0.66 -19.85 13.95
N VAL A 242 -1.82 -19.86 13.30
CA VAL A 242 -3.12 -19.62 13.96
C VAL A 242 -4.13 -20.65 13.46
N MET A 243 -4.93 -21.20 14.36
CA MET A 243 -5.97 -22.20 14.02
C MET A 243 -5.43 -23.40 13.21
N GLY A 244 -4.17 -23.79 13.49
CA GLY A 244 -3.51 -24.90 12.78
C GLY A 244 -2.98 -24.54 11.38
N LYS A 245 -3.06 -23.28 10.95
CA LYS A 245 -2.64 -22.81 9.63
C LYS A 245 -1.39 -21.95 9.72
N SER A 246 -0.44 -22.12 8.79
CA SER A 246 0.67 -21.19 8.64
C SER A 246 0.20 -19.93 7.90
N VAL A 247 0.51 -18.75 8.43
CA VAL A 247 0.09 -17.47 7.88
C VAL A 247 1.29 -16.56 7.68
N VAL A 248 1.44 -16.02 6.46
CA VAL A 248 2.45 -15.00 6.14
C VAL A 248 1.83 -13.79 5.42
N GLN A 249 2.38 -12.62 5.70
CA GLN A 249 2.21 -11.39 4.90
C GLN A 249 3.61 -10.76 4.74
N PRO A 250 4.20 -10.75 3.54
CA PRO A 250 5.62 -10.41 3.37
C PRO A 250 5.89 -8.90 3.18
N GLY A 251 5.15 -8.04 3.88
CA GLY A 251 5.35 -6.58 3.81
C GLY A 251 5.06 -6.01 2.43
N THR A 252 5.92 -5.09 1.96
CA THR A 252 5.79 -4.40 0.67
C THR A 252 7.16 -4.05 0.10
N LYS A 253 7.25 -3.72 -1.20
CA LYS A 253 8.45 -3.23 -1.90
C LYS A 253 9.65 -4.19 -1.88
N GLY A 254 9.40 -5.46 -1.57
CA GLY A 254 10.44 -6.48 -1.42
C GLY A 254 11.32 -6.31 -0.17
N VAL A 255 10.77 -5.79 0.94
CA VAL A 255 11.49 -5.74 2.24
C VAL A 255 11.87 -7.14 2.73
N CYS A 256 10.97 -8.12 2.55
CA CYS A 256 11.19 -9.50 2.95
C CYS A 256 10.47 -10.48 2.01
N LEU A 257 10.85 -11.75 2.13
CA LEU A 257 10.26 -12.87 1.42
C LEU A 257 9.52 -13.75 2.43
N GLY A 258 8.25 -14.06 2.16
CA GLY A 258 7.51 -15.06 2.92
C GLY A 258 8.06 -16.44 2.60
N SER A 259 8.32 -17.24 3.63
CA SER A 259 8.84 -18.60 3.49
C SER A 259 8.01 -19.55 4.33
N ILE A 260 7.55 -20.65 3.74
CA ILE A 260 6.89 -21.72 4.48
C ILE A 260 7.59 -23.02 4.10
N GLN A 261 8.32 -23.58 5.07
CA GLN A 261 8.99 -24.86 4.89
C GLN A 261 8.01 -25.98 5.25
N LEU A 262 7.90 -26.97 4.37
CA LEU A 262 7.13 -28.18 4.59
C LEU A 262 8.10 -29.32 4.89
N GLU A 263 7.89 -30.02 6.00
CA GLU A 263 8.59 -31.25 6.34
C GLU A 263 7.61 -32.42 6.18
N ILE A 264 7.97 -33.37 5.32
CA ILE A 264 7.12 -34.48 4.91
C ILE A 264 7.74 -35.78 5.42
N GLU A 265 7.04 -36.46 6.32
CA GLU A 265 7.42 -37.79 6.78
C GLU A 265 6.75 -38.85 5.92
N MET A 266 7.55 -39.73 5.32
CA MET A 266 7.09 -40.82 4.49
C MET A 266 7.43 -42.17 5.11
N ASP A 267 6.55 -43.16 4.91
CA ASP A 267 6.83 -44.55 5.24
C ASP A 267 7.81 -45.20 4.25
N ASP A 268 8.15 -46.47 4.50
CA ASP A 268 9.08 -47.22 3.65
C ASP A 268 8.50 -47.56 2.27
N GLN A 269 7.19 -47.33 2.06
CA GLN A 269 6.50 -47.42 0.76
C GLN A 269 6.38 -46.06 0.05
N HIS A 270 7.01 -44.99 0.56
CA HIS A 270 6.90 -43.61 0.07
C HIS A 270 5.50 -43.00 0.18
N THR A 271 4.66 -43.50 1.09
CA THR A 271 3.36 -42.89 1.40
C THR A 271 3.54 -41.79 2.44
N ILE A 272 2.99 -40.60 2.19
CA ILE A 272 2.97 -39.49 3.14
C ILE A 272 2.20 -39.90 4.39
N GLN A 273 2.85 -39.78 5.54
CA GLN A 273 2.26 -40.03 6.86
C GLN A 273 1.84 -38.72 7.52
N THR A 274 2.74 -37.74 7.51
CA THR A 274 2.51 -36.42 8.10
C THR A 274 3.16 -35.34 7.23
N ILE A 275 2.56 -34.15 7.26
CA ILE A 275 3.18 -32.93 6.74
C ILE A 275 3.11 -31.90 7.87
N SER A 276 4.25 -31.31 8.22
CA SER A 276 4.30 -30.14 9.08
C SER A 276 4.76 -28.92 8.29
N HIS A 277 4.25 -27.74 8.65
CA HIS A 277 4.55 -26.49 7.96
C HIS A 277 4.99 -25.41 8.94
N THR A 278 6.11 -24.76 8.66
CA THR A 278 6.69 -23.72 9.51
C THR A 278 6.87 -22.42 8.71
N PRO A 279 6.18 -21.33 9.10
CA PRO A 279 6.32 -20.04 8.44
C PRO A 279 7.54 -19.26 8.97
N SER A 280 8.10 -18.42 8.11
CA SER A 280 9.15 -17.45 8.44
C SER A 280 9.11 -16.26 7.45
N LEU A 281 9.70 -15.14 7.85
CA LEU A 281 10.04 -14.03 6.94
C LEU A 281 11.56 -13.96 6.78
N ILE A 282 12.02 -13.89 5.54
CA ILE A 282 13.44 -13.75 5.20
C ILE A 282 13.67 -12.33 4.71
N TYR A 283 14.34 -11.52 5.51
CA TYR A 283 14.55 -10.10 5.25
C TYR A 283 15.66 -9.87 4.23
N SER A 284 15.44 -8.91 3.33
CA SER A 284 16.53 -8.31 2.59
C SER A 284 17.31 -7.33 3.49
N ALA A 285 18.60 -7.17 3.21
CA ALA A 285 19.46 -6.25 3.95
C ALA A 285 20.20 -5.32 2.98
N GLU A 286 20.78 -4.24 3.50
CA GLU A 286 21.71 -3.40 2.73
C GLU A 286 22.91 -4.21 2.22
N SER A 287 23.32 -5.25 2.94
CA SER A 287 24.39 -6.17 2.57
C SER A 287 23.99 -7.24 1.57
N THR A 288 22.69 -7.46 1.31
CA THR A 288 22.24 -8.41 0.29
C THR A 288 22.62 -7.87 -1.08
N ILE A 289 23.44 -8.62 -1.80
CA ILE A 289 23.88 -8.24 -3.15
C ILE A 289 22.71 -8.45 -4.12
N PRO A 290 22.28 -7.42 -4.88
CA PRO A 290 21.23 -7.58 -5.89
C PRO A 290 21.62 -8.57 -6.99
N ASN A 291 20.68 -9.41 -7.43
CA ASN A 291 20.90 -10.42 -8.44
C ASN A 291 21.36 -9.80 -9.77
N ALA A 292 22.50 -10.23 -10.28
CA ALA A 292 23.13 -9.62 -11.45
C ALA A 292 22.31 -9.77 -12.74
N ALA A 293 21.63 -10.91 -12.94
CA ALA A 293 20.81 -11.15 -14.12
C ALA A 293 19.58 -10.24 -14.12
N VAL A 294 18.91 -10.12 -12.97
CA VAL A 294 17.80 -9.17 -12.79
C VAL A 294 18.27 -7.74 -13.02
N CYS A 295 19.38 -7.33 -12.38
CA CYS A 295 19.98 -6.00 -12.57
C CYS A 295 20.33 -5.68 -14.02
N GLN A 296 20.82 -6.66 -14.78
CA GLN A 296 21.13 -6.47 -16.19
C GLN A 296 19.85 -6.37 -17.04
N LEU A 297 18.85 -7.20 -16.75
CA LEU A 297 17.58 -7.27 -17.48
C LEU A 297 16.82 -5.94 -17.44
N ILE A 298 16.74 -5.30 -16.28
CA ILE A 298 15.99 -4.05 -16.10
C ILE A 298 16.82 -2.77 -16.23
N SER A 299 18.16 -2.84 -16.34
CA SER A 299 19.03 -1.65 -16.47
C SER A 299 18.55 -0.66 -17.54
N PRO A 300 18.15 -1.09 -18.76
CA PRO A 300 17.72 -0.15 -19.80
C PRO A 300 16.51 0.68 -19.41
N THR A 301 15.50 0.09 -18.77
CA THR A 301 14.29 0.80 -18.31
C THR A 301 14.57 1.62 -17.06
N PHE A 302 15.40 1.09 -16.16
CA PHE A 302 15.81 1.76 -14.94
C PHE A 302 16.61 3.04 -15.23
N GLU A 303 17.60 2.99 -16.12
CA GLU A 303 18.41 4.14 -16.52
C GLU A 303 17.57 5.25 -17.17
N LYS A 304 16.61 4.87 -18.04
CA LYS A 304 15.66 5.83 -18.63
C LYS A 304 14.74 6.45 -17.58
N THR A 305 14.30 5.65 -16.60
CA THR A 305 13.51 6.14 -15.47
C THR A 305 14.31 7.12 -14.61
N GLU A 306 15.56 6.80 -14.27
CA GLU A 306 16.44 7.69 -13.49
C GLU A 306 16.71 9.00 -14.22
N ALA A 307 16.93 8.96 -15.55
CA ALA A 307 17.05 10.18 -16.35
C ALA A 307 15.75 11.01 -16.31
N TRP A 308 14.60 10.36 -16.51
CA TRP A 308 13.29 11.03 -16.48
C TRP A 308 12.95 11.62 -15.11
N LEU A 309 13.36 11.00 -14.01
CA LEU A 309 13.15 11.51 -12.66
C LEU A 309 13.74 12.90 -12.44
N ASP A 310 14.79 13.24 -13.21
CA ASP A 310 15.47 14.53 -13.18
C ASP A 310 15.03 15.49 -14.31
N GLU A 311 14.11 15.05 -15.17
CA GLU A 311 13.46 15.92 -16.15
C GLU A 311 12.41 16.83 -15.48
N THR A 312 12.31 18.05 -16.01
CA THR A 312 11.30 18.99 -15.54
C THR A 312 9.93 18.60 -16.06
N ILE A 313 9.00 18.29 -15.16
CA ILE A 313 7.61 17.92 -15.48
C ILE A 313 6.64 19.10 -15.33
N GLY A 314 7.07 20.18 -14.67
CA GLY A 314 6.29 21.41 -14.58
C GLY A 314 7.09 22.56 -13.96
N VAL A 315 6.54 23.77 -14.05
CA VAL A 315 7.17 25.01 -13.58
C VAL A 315 6.28 25.71 -12.56
N ILE A 316 6.83 25.93 -11.37
CA ILE A 316 6.22 26.72 -10.29
C ILE A 316 6.52 28.21 -10.51
N GLN A 317 5.46 29.01 -10.56
CA GLN A 317 5.51 30.47 -10.52
C GLN A 317 5.27 30.95 -9.08
N GLY A 318 6.36 31.02 -8.31
CA GLY A 318 6.37 31.38 -6.90
C GLY A 318 7.45 30.62 -6.12
N ASP A 319 7.29 30.50 -4.81
CA ASP A 319 8.20 29.76 -3.94
C ASP A 319 7.41 28.70 -3.16
N LEU A 320 7.73 27.42 -3.41
CA LEU A 320 7.22 26.29 -2.64
C LEU A 320 8.31 25.68 -1.75
N GLN A 321 9.49 26.29 -1.62
CA GLN A 321 10.56 25.75 -0.80
C GLN A 321 10.35 26.03 0.69
N ILE A 322 10.43 24.98 1.49
CA ILE A 322 10.38 25.06 2.95
C ILE A 322 11.79 25.35 3.47
N LYS A 323 12.00 26.58 3.95
CA LYS A 323 13.28 27.03 4.53
C LYS A 323 13.36 26.79 6.04
N ASP A 324 12.21 26.85 6.70
CA ASP A 324 12.03 26.65 8.13
C ASP A 324 10.76 25.80 8.35
N PRO A 325 10.91 24.50 8.64
CA PRO A 325 9.78 23.60 8.87
C PRO A 325 8.94 23.96 10.10
N PHE A 326 9.55 24.56 11.14
CA PHE A 326 8.80 25.01 12.30
C PHE A 326 7.93 26.21 11.92
N LEU A 327 8.47 27.17 11.18
CA LEU A 327 7.70 28.30 10.66
C LEU A 327 6.55 27.83 9.76
N ALA A 328 6.80 26.86 8.88
CA ALA A 328 5.78 26.29 8.00
C ALA A 328 4.64 25.56 8.75
N ARG A 329 4.80 25.27 10.06
CA ARG A 329 3.76 24.67 10.90
C ARG A 329 3.00 25.69 11.76
N ILE A 330 3.53 26.88 11.99
CA ILE A 330 2.88 27.90 12.85
C ILE A 330 2.16 28.99 12.05
N GLN A 331 2.48 29.09 10.77
CA GLN A 331 1.79 29.94 9.80
C GLN A 331 1.64 29.17 8.49
N GLU A 332 0.60 29.49 7.74
CA GLU A 332 0.36 28.84 6.47
C GLU A 332 1.54 28.99 5.51
N HIS A 333 1.87 27.88 4.85
CA HIS A 333 2.97 27.80 3.90
C HIS A 333 2.46 27.37 2.52
N PRO A 334 2.89 28.01 1.42
CA PRO A 334 2.37 27.72 0.09
C PRO A 334 2.51 26.25 -0.36
N TYR A 335 3.57 25.56 0.08
CA TYR A 335 3.74 24.12 -0.16
C TYR A 335 2.59 23.28 0.44
N ILE A 336 2.14 23.61 1.64
CA ILE A 336 1.08 22.86 2.33
C ILE A 336 -0.27 23.11 1.66
N GLU A 337 -0.58 24.38 1.35
CA GLU A 337 -1.76 24.72 0.54
C GLU A 337 -1.73 23.99 -0.81
N PHE A 338 -0.57 23.93 -1.47
CA PHE A 338 -0.43 23.23 -2.76
C PHE A 338 -0.81 21.74 -2.66
N ILE A 339 -0.30 21.02 -1.65
CA ILE A 339 -0.66 19.61 -1.42
C ILE A 339 -2.16 19.46 -1.15
N ASN A 340 -2.71 20.27 -0.24
CA ASN A 340 -4.14 20.24 0.07
C ASN A 340 -5.00 20.52 -1.16
N ARG A 341 -4.65 21.52 -1.99
CA ARG A 341 -5.38 21.83 -3.22
C ARG A 341 -5.37 20.69 -4.23
N ILE A 342 -4.26 19.95 -4.35
CA ILE A 342 -4.22 18.76 -5.20
C ILE A 342 -5.17 17.68 -4.65
N GLN A 343 -5.17 17.44 -3.34
CA GLN A 343 -6.10 16.49 -2.73
C GLN A 343 -7.56 16.91 -2.96
N MET A 344 -7.89 18.20 -2.79
CA MET A 344 -9.22 18.77 -3.05
C MET A 344 -9.62 18.62 -4.52
N ALA A 345 -8.73 18.97 -5.44
CA ALA A 345 -8.98 18.86 -6.88
C ALA A 345 -9.20 17.40 -7.32
N THR A 346 -8.44 16.47 -6.74
CA THR A 346 -8.51 15.03 -7.06
C THR A 346 -9.77 14.39 -6.47
N SER A 347 -10.13 14.76 -5.24
CA SER A 347 -11.30 14.21 -4.55
C SER A 347 -12.62 14.86 -4.94
N GLY A 348 -12.59 16.13 -5.39
CA GLY A 348 -13.78 16.95 -5.61
C GLY A 348 -14.34 17.59 -4.33
N THR A 349 -13.58 17.55 -3.22
CA THR A 349 -13.99 18.11 -1.92
C THR A 349 -13.60 19.58 -1.77
N SER A 350 -14.15 20.23 -0.74
CA SER A 350 -13.85 21.64 -0.42
C SER A 350 -12.98 21.83 0.82
N ILE A 351 -12.66 20.76 1.55
CA ILE A 351 -11.84 20.80 2.76
C ILE A 351 -10.82 19.67 2.69
N SER A 352 -9.58 19.96 3.01
CA SER A 352 -8.47 18.99 3.00
C SER A 352 -7.56 19.19 4.20
N CYS A 353 -6.91 18.12 4.63
CA CYS A 353 -5.82 18.21 5.60
C CYS A 353 -4.60 17.39 5.19
N THR A 354 -3.42 17.91 5.51
CA THR A 354 -2.16 17.21 5.28
C THR A 354 -1.12 17.61 6.30
N ALA A 355 -0.20 16.71 6.61
CA ALA A 355 0.95 16.99 7.46
C ALA A 355 2.17 17.43 6.65
N LEU A 356 3.13 18.05 7.34
CA LEU A 356 4.53 18.15 6.89
C LEU A 356 5.35 17.03 7.55
N PHE A 357 5.84 16.09 6.76
CA PHE A 357 6.32 14.80 7.25
C PHE A 357 7.68 14.80 7.95
N HIS A 358 8.49 15.85 7.77
CA HIS A 358 9.86 15.91 8.29
C HIS A 358 10.21 17.28 8.85
N ASP A 359 11.25 17.34 9.66
CA ASP A 359 11.81 18.57 10.25
C ASP A 359 13.00 19.13 9.44
N GLU A 360 13.14 18.66 8.21
CA GLU A 360 14.18 19.09 7.27
C GLU A 360 13.66 20.12 6.27
N ARG A 361 14.58 20.90 5.69
CA ARG A 361 14.27 21.77 4.55
C ARG A 361 13.86 20.94 3.34
N GLY A 362 12.99 21.48 2.50
CA GLY A 362 12.47 20.76 1.34
C GLY A 362 11.52 21.62 0.52
N GLY A 363 10.40 21.03 0.13
CA GLY A 363 9.45 21.59 -0.83
C GLY A 363 9.89 21.39 -2.28
N LEU A 364 9.12 21.96 -3.20
CA LEU A 364 9.36 21.82 -4.65
C LEU A 364 10.18 23.00 -5.18
N LYS A 365 11.11 22.70 -6.08
CA LYS A 365 11.88 23.70 -6.83
C LYS A 365 11.00 24.38 -7.88
N GLN A 366 11.51 25.46 -8.48
CA GLN A 366 10.80 26.14 -9.57
C GLN A 366 10.60 25.24 -10.78
N ALA A 367 11.65 24.57 -11.24
CA ALA A 367 11.53 23.47 -12.19
C ALA A 367 11.31 22.19 -11.39
N VAL A 368 10.07 21.71 -11.34
CA VAL A 368 9.71 20.51 -10.58
C VAL A 368 10.08 19.28 -11.38
N THR A 369 10.76 18.34 -10.74
CA THR A 369 10.99 17.01 -11.29
C THR A 369 10.20 15.96 -10.49
N MET A 370 10.02 14.77 -11.05
CA MET A 370 9.42 13.67 -10.28
C MET A 370 10.27 13.31 -9.05
N ARG A 371 11.59 13.44 -9.14
CA ARG A 371 12.48 13.24 -7.98
C ARG A 371 12.19 14.20 -6.84
N ASP A 372 11.87 15.46 -7.15
CA ASP A 372 11.47 16.42 -6.12
C ASP A 372 10.19 15.98 -5.41
N ILE A 373 9.21 15.40 -6.13
CA ILE A 373 7.95 14.90 -5.54
C ILE A 373 8.23 13.77 -4.55
N VAL A 374 8.90 12.69 -4.98
CA VAL A 374 9.13 11.49 -4.14
C VAL A 374 10.10 11.76 -2.99
N THR A 375 10.94 12.78 -3.10
CA THR A 375 11.83 13.21 -2.01
C THR A 375 11.05 13.90 -0.89
N ASN A 376 10.03 14.68 -1.23
CA ASN A 376 9.26 15.47 -0.26
C ASN A 376 7.99 14.75 0.25
N TYR A 377 7.39 13.88 -0.55
CA TYR A 377 6.25 13.05 -0.15
C TYR A 377 6.72 11.59 -0.01
N ILE A 378 7.21 11.24 1.18
CA ILE A 378 7.95 9.99 1.43
C ILE A 378 7.06 8.77 1.74
N TYR A 379 5.78 8.99 2.01
CA TYR A 379 4.83 7.94 2.36
C TYR A 379 4.00 7.52 1.15
N ALA A 380 3.72 6.21 1.04
CA ALA A 380 2.77 5.67 0.07
C ALA A 380 1.33 5.87 0.57
N ASN A 381 0.94 7.12 0.77
CA ASN A 381 -0.42 7.46 1.17
C ASN A 381 -1.32 7.51 -0.06
N THR A 382 -2.42 6.78 -0.02
CA THR A 382 -3.60 7.01 -0.84
C THR A 382 -4.50 8.08 -0.17
N LEU A 383 -5.65 8.44 -0.77
CA LEU A 383 -6.57 9.43 -0.18
C LEU A 383 -7.92 8.80 0.19
N LYS A 384 -8.49 9.25 1.31
CA LYS A 384 -9.90 8.98 1.69
C LYS A 384 -10.65 10.29 1.91
N VAL A 385 -11.92 10.31 1.53
CA VAL A 385 -12.88 11.36 1.86
C VAL A 385 -13.77 10.86 2.97
N LEU A 386 -13.67 11.49 4.14
CA LEU A 386 -14.54 11.19 5.28
C LEU A 386 -15.63 12.25 5.40
N ARG A 387 -16.82 11.83 5.80
CA ARG A 387 -17.88 12.75 6.25
C ARG A 387 -17.66 13.06 7.72
N LEU A 388 -17.30 14.30 8.01
CA LEU A 388 -17.05 14.81 9.35
C LEU A 388 -18.15 15.78 9.76
N SER A 389 -18.62 15.70 11.00
CA SER A 389 -19.40 16.77 11.60
C SER A 389 -18.50 17.97 11.92
N GLY A 390 -19.09 19.15 12.12
CA GLY A 390 -18.35 20.32 12.62
C GLY A 390 -17.64 20.04 13.96
N GLN A 391 -18.23 19.18 14.80
CA GLN A 391 -17.62 18.70 16.04
C GLN A 391 -16.37 17.84 15.78
N ASP A 392 -16.40 16.97 14.78
CA ASP A 392 -15.25 16.14 14.42
C ASP A 392 -14.09 16.99 13.88
N ILE A 393 -14.40 18.02 13.06
CA ILE A 393 -13.41 18.99 12.59
C ILE A 393 -12.78 19.73 13.77
N LEU A 394 -13.59 20.19 14.73
CA LEU A 394 -13.09 20.84 15.94
C LEU A 394 -12.16 19.92 16.75
N LEU A 395 -12.56 18.67 16.96
CA LEU A 395 -11.74 17.67 17.67
C LEU A 395 -10.41 17.41 16.95
N ALA A 396 -10.43 17.29 15.62
CA ALA A 396 -9.22 17.10 14.82
C ALA A 396 -8.27 18.30 14.91
N LEU A 397 -8.81 19.51 14.88
CA LEU A 397 -8.03 20.73 15.05
C LEU A 397 -7.46 20.87 16.46
N GLU A 398 -8.21 20.54 17.50
CA GLU A 398 -7.71 20.51 18.89
C GLU A 398 -6.60 19.46 19.07
N GLN A 399 -6.74 18.30 18.43
CA GLN A 399 -5.70 17.28 18.40
C GLN A 399 -4.43 17.80 17.70
N SER A 400 -4.55 18.43 16.53
CA SER A 400 -3.42 19.12 15.88
C SER A 400 -2.83 20.22 16.76
N ALA A 401 -3.65 21.02 17.45
CA ALA A 401 -3.17 22.09 18.33
C ALA A 401 -2.42 21.57 19.57
N SER A 402 -2.58 20.29 19.94
CA SER A 402 -1.79 19.64 20.98
C SER A 402 -0.30 19.45 20.61
N TYR A 403 0.04 19.57 19.31
CA TYR A 403 1.42 19.50 18.81
C TYR A 403 2.34 20.56 19.44
N PHE A 404 1.78 21.70 19.85
CA PHE A 404 2.54 22.80 20.42
C PHE A 404 2.36 22.95 21.94
N THR A 405 3.35 23.55 22.58
CA THR A 405 3.32 23.97 23.98
C THR A 405 4.03 25.33 24.15
N VAL A 406 3.74 26.04 25.23
CA VAL A 406 4.47 27.25 25.62
C VAL A 406 5.33 26.96 26.83
N GLU A 407 6.65 27.08 26.67
CA GLU A 407 7.62 26.90 27.74
C GLU A 407 8.52 28.13 27.85
N ALA A 408 8.60 28.70 29.05
CA ALA A 408 9.39 29.91 29.30
C ALA A 408 9.05 31.08 28.33
N GLY A 409 7.78 31.20 27.94
CA GLY A 409 7.29 32.24 27.02
C GLY A 409 7.67 32.01 25.55
N GLN A 410 8.11 30.80 25.18
CA GLN A 410 8.42 30.42 23.81
C GLN A 410 7.54 29.26 23.35
N LEU A 411 7.02 29.37 22.12
CA LEU A 411 6.35 28.27 21.44
C LEU A 411 7.35 27.17 21.09
N LYS A 412 7.01 25.94 21.43
CA LYS A 412 7.79 24.74 21.12
C LYS A 412 6.88 23.61 20.69
N VAL A 413 7.47 22.58 20.10
CA VAL A 413 6.81 21.28 19.92
C VAL A 413 6.67 20.60 21.27
N ALA A 414 5.50 20.06 21.56
CA ALA A 414 5.22 19.36 22.81
C ALA A 414 6.00 18.03 22.89
N GLU A 415 6.50 17.70 24.08
CA GLU A 415 7.32 16.51 24.33
C GLU A 415 6.73 15.19 23.79
N PRO A 416 5.41 14.92 23.85
CA PRO A 416 4.83 13.70 23.28
C PRO A 416 5.04 13.52 21.77
N PHE A 417 5.29 14.61 21.04
CA PHE A 417 5.57 14.56 19.60
C PHE A 417 7.07 14.49 19.28
N LEU A 418 7.94 14.52 20.29
CA LEU A 418 9.40 14.43 20.16
C LEU A 418 9.94 13.09 20.69
N TYR A 419 9.35 12.53 21.75
CA TYR A 419 9.83 11.33 22.44
C TYR A 419 8.76 10.22 22.50
N PRO A 420 9.13 8.93 22.34
CA PRO A 420 10.48 8.37 22.12
C PRO A 420 11.01 8.56 20.70
N LYS A 421 10.18 9.05 19.78
CA LYS A 421 10.53 9.32 18.39
C LYS A 421 9.76 10.55 17.93
N ALA A 422 10.39 11.40 17.12
CA ALA A 422 9.73 12.54 16.53
C ALA A 422 8.56 12.11 15.62
N GLN A 423 7.42 12.78 15.77
CA GLN A 423 6.18 12.50 15.01
C GLN A 423 5.62 13.76 14.33
N PRO A 424 6.42 14.50 13.53
CA PRO A 424 5.96 15.71 12.83
C PRO A 424 4.77 15.45 11.88
N TYR A 425 4.63 14.22 11.38
CA TYR A 425 3.52 13.76 10.54
C TYR A 425 2.18 13.61 11.29
N ASN A 426 2.14 13.84 12.61
CA ASN A 426 0.91 13.89 13.41
C ASN A 426 0.37 15.31 13.64
N TYR A 427 0.91 16.30 12.92
CA TYR A 427 0.39 17.66 12.87
C TYR A 427 -0.19 17.97 11.49
N ASP A 428 -1.52 18.01 11.39
CA ASP A 428 -2.22 18.31 10.15
C ASP A 428 -2.56 19.80 10.05
N MET A 429 -2.33 20.34 8.85
CA MET A 429 -2.69 21.70 8.46
C MET A 429 -3.80 21.65 7.43
N TRP A 430 -4.84 22.45 7.64
CA TRP A 430 -6.11 22.33 6.93
C TRP A 430 -6.31 23.45 5.92
N GLU A 431 -6.92 23.11 4.80
CA GLU A 431 -7.32 24.02 3.72
C GLU A 431 -8.83 24.01 3.54
N GLY A 432 -9.41 25.12 3.09
CA GLY A 432 -10.86 25.26 2.86
C GLY A 432 -11.67 25.68 4.08
N ILE A 433 -11.04 25.80 5.25
CA ILE A 433 -11.60 26.36 6.50
C ILE A 433 -10.64 27.40 7.07
N GLU A 434 -11.13 28.35 7.85
CA GLU A 434 -10.29 29.32 8.56
C GLU A 434 -10.26 29.01 10.05
N TYR A 435 -9.07 29.01 10.66
CA TYR A 435 -8.95 28.73 12.09
C TYR A 435 -7.77 29.44 12.76
N ILE A 436 -7.85 29.62 14.08
CA ILE A 436 -6.77 30.18 14.90
C ILE A 436 -6.53 29.27 16.09
N PHE A 437 -5.28 28.86 16.27
CA PHE A 437 -4.83 28.23 17.51
C PHE A 437 -4.31 29.28 18.48
N ASP A 438 -4.74 29.21 19.75
CA ASP A 438 -4.18 29.94 20.88
C ASP A 438 -3.57 28.92 21.85
N ILE A 439 -2.26 28.71 21.75
CA ILE A 439 -1.53 27.67 22.50
C ILE A 439 -1.36 28.05 23.98
N SER A 440 -1.61 29.31 24.34
CA SER A 440 -1.66 29.74 25.74
C SER A 440 -2.83 29.14 26.51
N LYS A 441 -3.85 28.64 25.80
CA LYS A 441 -5.04 27.99 26.38
C LYS A 441 -4.81 26.50 26.70
N PRO A 442 -5.60 25.94 27.64
CA PRO A 442 -5.61 24.50 27.90
C PRO A 442 -5.88 23.68 26.64
N ILE A 443 -5.27 22.50 26.54
CA ILE A 443 -5.55 21.53 25.45
C ILE A 443 -7.06 21.23 25.43
N GLY A 444 -7.67 21.26 24.24
CA GLY A 444 -9.12 21.11 24.06
C GLY A 444 -9.89 22.42 24.02
N GLU A 445 -9.23 23.55 24.30
CA GLU A 445 -9.80 24.91 24.17
C GLU A 445 -8.91 25.83 23.31
N ARG A 446 -8.00 25.27 22.52
CA ARG A 446 -6.99 26.03 21.75
C ARG A 446 -7.53 26.57 20.44
N VAL A 447 -8.61 26.01 19.89
CA VAL A 447 -9.25 26.52 18.67
C VAL A 447 -10.16 27.68 19.02
N THR A 448 -9.72 28.91 18.73
CA THR A 448 -10.43 30.14 19.11
C THR A 448 -11.24 30.76 17.98
N LYS A 449 -10.95 30.35 16.74
CA LYS A 449 -11.70 30.69 15.53
C LYS A 449 -11.82 29.42 14.71
N LEU A 450 -13.01 29.17 14.15
CA LEU A 450 -13.28 28.10 13.20
C LEU A 450 -14.42 28.52 12.26
N LEU A 451 -14.10 28.87 11.02
CA LEU A 451 -15.04 29.31 10.00
C LEU A 451 -14.97 28.44 8.74
N TYR A 452 -16.10 28.33 8.05
CA TYR A 452 -16.22 27.81 6.69
C TYR A 452 -17.02 28.82 5.87
N ASN A 453 -16.46 29.32 4.77
CA ASN A 453 -17.05 30.40 3.95
C ASN A 453 -17.48 31.62 4.78
N ASP A 454 -16.56 32.19 5.56
CA ASP A 454 -16.77 33.34 6.45
C ASP A 454 -17.83 33.15 7.57
N LYS A 455 -18.33 31.93 7.78
CA LYS A 455 -19.35 31.63 8.79
C LYS A 455 -18.84 30.62 9.80
N ALA A 456 -19.23 30.79 11.06
CA ALA A 456 -18.91 29.81 12.10
C ALA A 456 -19.46 28.43 11.72
N ILE A 457 -18.60 27.41 11.78
CA ILE A 457 -19.00 26.03 11.55
C ILE A 457 -20.07 25.65 12.58
N GLN A 458 -21.17 25.08 12.12
CA GLN A 458 -22.16 24.46 12.98
C GLN A 458 -21.68 23.06 13.35
N MET A 459 -21.69 22.71 14.64
CA MET A 459 -21.07 21.48 15.13
C MET A 459 -21.77 20.21 14.63
N ASP A 460 -23.04 20.30 14.26
CA ASP A 460 -23.87 19.23 13.72
C ASP A 460 -23.92 19.20 12.19
N ALA A 461 -23.36 20.21 11.50
CA ALA A 461 -23.29 20.20 10.04
C ALA A 461 -22.24 19.20 9.55
N GLU A 462 -22.52 18.53 8.43
CA GLU A 462 -21.65 17.54 7.82
C GLU A 462 -20.81 18.14 6.69
N PHE A 463 -19.56 17.72 6.59
CA PHE A 463 -18.59 18.15 5.61
C PHE A 463 -17.82 16.96 5.07
N ASP A 464 -17.62 16.93 3.75
CA ASP A 464 -16.78 15.92 3.10
C ASP A 464 -15.33 16.45 3.08
N VAL A 465 -14.45 15.78 3.82
CA VAL A 465 -13.06 16.20 4.04
C VAL A 465 -12.13 15.14 3.45
N VAL A 466 -11.25 15.54 2.53
CA VAL A 466 -10.20 14.67 2.00
C VAL A 466 -8.96 14.68 2.90
N MET A 467 -8.37 13.51 3.09
CA MET A 467 -7.13 13.33 3.87
C MET A 467 -6.37 12.09 3.39
N SER A 468 -5.17 11.87 3.92
CA SER A 468 -4.41 10.65 3.65
C SER A 468 -5.10 9.41 4.23
N SER A 469 -4.88 8.26 3.60
CA SER A 469 -5.35 6.97 4.12
C SER A 469 -4.83 6.70 5.54
N TYR A 470 -3.58 7.08 5.84
CA TYR A 470 -3.02 7.06 7.20
C TYR A 470 -3.92 7.79 8.21
N ARG A 471 -4.29 9.05 7.93
CA ARG A 471 -5.09 9.84 8.88
C ARG A 471 -6.50 9.28 9.02
N ALA A 472 -7.08 8.81 7.92
CA ALA A 472 -8.43 8.25 7.91
C ALA A 472 -8.59 6.99 8.80
N THR A 473 -7.51 6.25 9.09
CA THR A 473 -7.55 5.13 10.05
C THR A 473 -7.71 5.57 11.52
N GLY A 474 -7.54 6.87 11.80
CA GLY A 474 -7.46 7.44 13.14
C GLY A 474 -6.06 7.41 13.76
N ALA A 475 -5.03 7.02 13.00
CA ALA A 475 -3.65 7.07 13.47
C ALA A 475 -3.26 8.47 13.96
N GLY A 476 -2.32 8.54 14.91
CA GLY A 476 -1.84 9.82 15.47
C GLY A 476 -2.75 10.43 16.54
N ASN A 477 -3.51 9.60 17.27
CA ASN A 477 -4.53 9.99 18.27
C ASN A 477 -5.76 10.67 17.66
N PHE A 478 -6.14 10.24 16.46
CA PHE A 478 -7.38 10.66 15.78
C PHE A 478 -8.41 9.53 15.77
N ASP A 479 -8.45 8.68 16.80
CA ASP A 479 -9.24 7.42 16.82
C ASP A 479 -10.72 7.62 16.48
N PHE A 480 -11.28 8.79 16.77
CA PHE A 480 -12.67 9.16 16.44
C PHE A 480 -12.93 9.15 14.92
N LEU A 481 -11.93 9.41 14.08
CA LEU A 481 -12.04 9.37 12.61
C LEU A 481 -12.33 7.95 12.08
N ARG A 482 -11.91 6.90 12.80
CA ARG A 482 -12.11 5.50 12.37
C ARG A 482 -13.59 5.16 12.15
N ASN A 483 -14.47 5.83 12.88
CA ASN A 483 -15.91 5.57 12.85
C ASN A 483 -16.66 6.55 11.94
N CYS A 484 -15.98 7.51 11.32
CA CYS A 484 -16.62 8.47 10.42
C CYS A 484 -16.99 7.79 9.09
N PRO A 485 -18.14 8.14 8.47
CA PRO A 485 -18.52 7.55 7.20
C PRO A 485 -17.50 7.85 6.09
N ILE A 486 -17.05 6.81 5.40
CA ILE A 486 -16.22 6.94 4.20
C ILE A 486 -17.12 7.28 3.02
N VAL A 487 -16.88 8.44 2.39
CA VAL A 487 -17.63 8.93 1.23
C VAL A 487 -17.00 8.48 -0.08
N LYS A 488 -15.66 8.47 -0.13
CA LYS A 488 -14.88 8.10 -1.32
C LYS A 488 -13.49 7.64 -0.91
N GLU A 489 -12.94 6.67 -1.62
CA GLU A 489 -11.55 6.24 -1.50
C GLU A 489 -10.87 6.41 -2.86
N ILE A 490 -9.60 6.82 -2.85
CA ILE A 490 -8.80 7.06 -4.05
C ILE A 490 -7.52 6.26 -3.88
N GLN A 491 -7.49 5.05 -4.42
CA GLN A 491 -6.38 4.09 -4.28
C GLN A 491 -5.25 4.37 -5.28
N ILE A 492 -4.82 5.63 -5.35
CA ILE A 492 -3.64 6.06 -6.12
C ILE A 492 -2.71 6.77 -5.15
N ASP A 493 -1.42 6.45 -5.23
CA ASP A 493 -0.41 7.08 -4.40
C ASP A 493 -0.38 8.60 -4.62
N MET A 494 -0.28 9.35 -3.52
CA MET A 494 -0.25 10.81 -3.57
C MET A 494 0.90 11.36 -4.43
N THR A 495 2.03 10.64 -4.52
CA THR A 495 3.15 11.00 -5.41
C THR A 495 2.76 10.93 -6.89
N GLU A 496 2.00 9.91 -7.29
CA GLU A 496 1.45 9.76 -8.64
C GLU A 496 0.37 10.82 -8.90
N ILE A 497 -0.53 11.06 -7.94
CA ILE A 497 -1.54 12.12 -8.02
C ILE A 497 -0.87 13.49 -8.25
N MET A 498 0.19 13.80 -7.49
CA MET A 498 0.96 15.03 -7.67
C MET A 498 1.62 15.10 -9.05
N ALA A 499 2.27 14.03 -9.49
CA ALA A 499 2.94 14.01 -10.80
C ALA A 499 1.94 14.23 -11.94
N ASP A 500 0.80 13.52 -11.91
CA ASP A 500 -0.25 13.66 -12.91
C ASP A 500 -0.89 15.05 -12.90
N TYR A 501 -1.09 15.64 -11.72
CA TYR A 501 -1.57 17.02 -11.61
C TYR A 501 -0.60 18.00 -12.25
N ILE A 502 0.71 17.89 -11.96
CA ILE A 502 1.73 18.80 -12.49
C ILE A 502 1.87 18.64 -14.02
N LEU A 503 1.82 17.41 -14.54
CA LEU A 503 1.85 17.15 -15.99
C LEU A 503 0.63 17.75 -16.72
N LYS A 504 -0.55 17.74 -16.09
CA LYS A 504 -1.78 18.38 -16.63
C LYS A 504 -1.76 19.91 -16.49
N HIS A 505 -0.98 20.44 -15.54
CA HIS A 505 -0.87 21.85 -15.22
C HIS A 505 0.61 22.31 -15.24
N PRO A 506 1.26 22.37 -16.42
CA PRO A 506 2.71 22.57 -16.51
C PRO A 506 3.19 23.95 -16.01
N PHE A 507 2.28 24.90 -15.79
CA PHE A 507 2.56 26.19 -15.15
C PHE A 507 1.67 26.35 -13.92
N ILE A 508 2.27 26.29 -12.75
CA ILE A 508 1.56 26.31 -11.46
C ILE A 508 1.83 27.63 -10.77
N LYS A 509 0.79 28.46 -10.67
CA LYS A 509 0.86 29.68 -9.88
C LYS A 509 0.67 29.35 -8.41
N VAL A 510 1.64 29.75 -7.59
CA VAL A 510 1.59 29.56 -6.14
C VAL A 510 0.51 30.46 -5.53
N THR A 511 -0.24 29.92 -4.57
CA THR A 511 -1.19 30.65 -3.71
C THR A 511 -0.83 30.41 -2.23
N CYS A 512 -1.24 31.36 -1.39
CA CYS A 512 -1.17 31.33 0.08
C CYS A 512 -2.32 32.21 0.57
N ASN A 513 -3.43 31.62 1.04
CA ASN A 513 -4.64 32.39 1.36
C ASN A 513 -4.67 32.92 2.82
N GLN A 514 -3.73 32.50 3.65
CA GLN A 514 -3.58 32.85 5.07
C GLN A 514 -4.82 32.47 5.91
N ASN A 515 -5.42 31.31 5.64
CA ASN A 515 -6.64 30.83 6.31
C ASN A 515 -6.39 30.45 7.78
N TRP A 516 -5.16 30.15 8.18
CA TRP A 516 -4.86 29.82 9.58
C TRP A 516 -3.54 30.36 10.11
N GLN A 517 -3.46 30.44 11.45
CA GLN A 517 -2.26 30.84 12.19
C GLN A 517 -2.25 30.28 13.61
N VAL A 518 -1.05 30.17 14.18
CA VAL A 518 -0.81 29.79 15.58
C VAL A 518 -0.37 31.01 16.39
N GLN A 519 -1.03 31.25 17.52
CA GLN A 519 -0.76 32.31 18.49
C GLN A 519 -0.42 31.69 19.85
N PHE A 520 0.37 32.38 20.67
CA PHE A 520 0.82 31.87 21.97
C PHE A 520 1.29 32.96 22.93
#